data_AF-A0A838L3L5-F1
#
_entry.id   AF-A0A838L3L5-F1
#
_cell.length_a   1.000
_cell.length_b   1.000
_cell.length_c   1.000
_cell.angle_alpha   90.00
_cell.angle_beta   90.00
_cell.angle_gamma   90.00
#
_symmetry.space_group_name_H-M   'P 1'
#
loop_
_entity.id
_entity.type
_entity.pdbx_description
1 polymer ?
#
loop_
_entity_poly.entity_id
_entity_poly.type
_entity_poly.pdbx_seq_one_letter_code
_entity_poly.pdbx_strand_id
1 'polypeptide(L)' 'MRLLCVTLGHKPDKTRVWNDNVDFRAPCARCGAPMMRDEKKAWRLFDHEKDGSPGRKLHRHDKAADL' A
#
# COMPACT_ATOMS: atom_id res chain seq x y z
N MET A 1 -3.92 -11.24 10.81
CA MET A 1 -4.80 -12.18 10.04
C MET A 1 -5.52 -11.42 8.95
N ARG A 2 -5.47 -11.89 7.69
CA ARG A 2 -6.16 -11.25 6.54
C ARG A 2 -7.68 -11.14 6.73
N LEU A 3 -8.29 -12.07 7.45
CA LEU A 3 -9.75 -12.17 7.66
C LEU A 3 -10.37 -10.94 8.35
N LEU A 4 -9.66 -10.30 9.30
CA LEU A 4 -10.17 -9.10 9.98
C LEU A 4 -10.32 -7.91 9.03
N CYS A 5 -9.53 -7.85 7.96
CA CYS A 5 -9.60 -6.77 6.98
C CYS A 5 -10.74 -6.95 5.98
N VAL A 6 -11.22 -8.17 5.77
CA VAL A 6 -12.36 -8.45 4.89
C VAL A 6 -13.65 -7.84 5.47
N THR A 7 -13.81 -7.90 6.79
CA THR A 7 -15.02 -7.41 7.47
C THR A 7 -14.89 -5.96 7.97
N LEU A 8 -13.72 -5.56 8.48
CA LEU A 8 -13.50 -4.23 9.07
C LEU A 8 -12.79 -3.25 8.14
N GLY A 9 -12.52 -3.65 6.91
CA GLY A 9 -11.72 -2.90 5.95
C GLY A 9 -10.23 -2.85 6.29
N HIS A 10 -9.43 -2.44 5.31
CA HIS A 10 -8.02 -2.18 5.51
C HIS A 10 -7.81 -0.80 6.16
N LYS A 11 -6.91 -0.75 7.16
CA LYS A 11 -6.53 0.48 7.84
C LYS A 11 -5.03 0.75 7.59
N PRO A 12 -4.64 1.91 7.04
CA PRO A 12 -3.25 2.24 6.82
C PRO A 12 -2.52 2.44 8.15
N ASP A 13 -1.28 1.98 8.22
CA ASP A 13 -0.36 2.35 9.29
C ASP A 13 0.19 3.75 9.02
N LYS A 14 -0.37 4.75 9.70
CA LYS A 14 0.01 6.16 9.55
C LYS A 14 1.44 6.44 10.03
N THR A 15 2.05 5.55 10.80
CA THR A 15 3.43 5.71 11.28
C THR A 15 4.46 5.26 10.24
N ARG A 16 4.02 4.49 9.24
CA ARG A 16 4.86 3.92 8.18
C ARG A 16 4.41 4.42 6.81
N VAL A 17 4.04 5.69 6.71
CA VAL A 17 3.68 6.33 5.43
C VAL A 17 4.94 6.84 4.75
N TRP A 18 5.08 6.56 3.45
CA TRP A 18 6.11 7.16 2.60
C TRP A 18 5.49 7.65 1.29
N ASN A 19 6.21 8.53 0.57
CA ASN A 19 5.85 8.96 -0.77
C ASN A 19 6.74 8.20 -1.78
N ASP A 20 6.13 7.56 -2.78
CA ASP A 20 6.84 6.77 -3.80
C ASP A 20 7.15 7.55 -5.09
N ASN A 21 7.20 8.88 -5.02
CA ASN A 21 7.20 9.86 -6.12
C ASN A 21 5.87 10.02 -6.87
N VAL A 22 4.90 9.12 -6.69
CA VAL A 22 3.61 9.19 -7.39
C VAL A 22 2.50 9.38 -6.35
N ASP A 23 2.39 8.48 -5.39
CA ASP A 23 1.39 8.49 -4.33
C ASP A 23 2.02 8.30 -2.95
N PHE A 24 1.20 8.52 -1.92
CA PHE A 24 1.53 8.07 -0.58
C PHE A 24 1.20 6.59 -0.42
N ARG A 25 2.16 5.80 0.04
CA ARG A 25 1.99 4.37 0.37
C ARG A 25 2.13 4.13 1.87
N ALA A 26 1.51 3.06 2.34
CA ALA A 26 1.62 2.55 3.70
C ALA A 26 1.21 1.07 3.73
N PRO A 27 1.72 0.25 4.66
CA PRO A 27 1.17 -1.08 4.89
C PRO A 27 -0.14 -0.98 5.68
N CYS A 28 -1.00 -1.98 5.58
CA CYS A 28 -2.12 -2.11 6.49
C CYS A 28 -1.63 -2.44 7.90
N ALA A 29 -2.04 -1.67 8.91
CA ALA A 29 -1.65 -1.89 10.31
C ALA A 29 -2.07 -3.26 10.89
N ARG A 30 -3.04 -3.94 10.25
CA ARG A 30 -3.59 -5.23 10.73
C ARG A 30 -2.99 -6.44 10.03
N CYS A 31 -2.76 -6.35 8.72
CA CYS A 31 -2.37 -7.49 7.89
C CYS A 31 -1.12 -7.25 7.05
N GLY A 32 -0.53 -6.05 7.10
CA GLY A 32 0.66 -5.70 6.35
C GLY A 32 0.45 -5.48 4.85
N ALA A 33 -0.77 -5.69 4.32
CA ALA A 33 -1.03 -5.55 2.90
C ALA A 33 -0.66 -4.15 2.38
N PRO A 34 -0.05 -4.04 1.19
CA PRO A 34 0.35 -2.75 0.63
C PRO A 34 -0.88 -1.91 0.31
N MET A 35 -0.87 -0.66 0.77
CA MET A 35 -1.91 0.32 0.54
C MET A 35 -1.33 1.57 -0.10
N MET A 36 -2.16 2.26 -0.86
CA MET A 36 -1.86 3.57 -1.42
C MET A 36 -3.00 4.55 -1.15
N ARG A 37 -2.65 5.83 -1.16
CA ARG A 37 -3.59 6.93 -1.08
C ARG A 37 -3.92 7.41 -2.49
N ASP A 38 -5.19 7.36 -2.86
CA ASP A 38 -5.65 7.82 -4.16
C ASP A 38 -5.77 9.35 -4.24
N GLU A 39 -6.10 9.85 -5.44
CA GLU A 39 -6.33 11.26 -5.73
C GLU A 39 -7.46 11.86 -4.89
N LYS A 40 -8.44 11.04 -4.47
CA LYS A 40 -9.55 11.43 -3.59
C LYS A 40 -9.14 11.43 -2.11
N LYS A 41 -7.84 11.29 -1.82
CA LYS A 41 -7.25 11.24 -0.47
C LYS A 41 -7.68 10.03 0.35
N ALA A 42 -8.33 9.04 -0.26
CA ALA A 42 -8.77 7.80 0.38
C ALA A 42 -7.69 6.72 0.29
N TRP A 43 -7.65 5.84 1.28
CA TRP A 43 -6.70 4.74 1.33
C TRP A 43 -7.33 3.47 0.76
N ARG A 44 -6.66 2.86 -0.21
CA ARG A 44 -7.07 1.59 -0.81
C ARG A 44 -5.89 0.64 -0.93
N LEU A 45 -6.17 -0.62 -1.23
CA LEU A 45 -5.13 -1.58 -1.55
C LEU A 45 -4.38 -1.16 -2.81
N PHE A 46 -3.07 -1.38 -2.80
CA PHE A 46 -2.22 -1.22 -3.96
C PHE A 46 -2.44 -2.40 -4.91
N ASP A 47 -2.82 -2.11 -6.15
CA ASP A 47 -3.00 -3.09 -7.22
C ASP A 47 -1.74 -3.08 -8.09
N HIS A 48 -0.97 -4.16 -8.06
CA HIS A 48 0.32 -4.20 -8.78
C HIS A 48 0.18 -4.10 -10.30
N GLU A 49 -0.95 -4.52 -10.86
CA GLU A 49 -1.17 -4.49 -12.31
C GLU A 49 -1.61 -3.10 -12.78
N LYS A 50 -2.44 -2.42 -11.99
CA LYS A 50 -3.02 -1.11 -12.36
C LYS A 50 -2.20 0.07 -11.87
N ASP A 51 -1.62 -0.08 -10.68
CA ASP A 51 -0.88 0.99 -10.02
C ASP A 51 0.62 0.84 -10.22
N GLY A 52 1.10 -0.32 -10.71
CA GLY A 52 2.48 -0.51 -11.10
C GLY A 52 2.87 0.51 -12.17
N SER A 53 3.80 1.42 -11.84
CA SER A 53 4.37 2.33 -12.83
C SER A 53 5.90 2.37 -12.70
N PRO A 54 6.64 2.47 -13.82
CA PRO A 54 8.10 2.50 -13.80
C PRO A 54 8.70 3.68 -13.02
N GLY A 55 7.92 4.74 -12.79
CA GLY A 55 8.36 5.94 -12.06
C GLY A 55 8.22 5.85 -10.54
N ARG A 56 7.55 4.81 -10.00
CA ARG A 56 7.38 4.64 -8.56
C ARG A 56 8.66 4.15 -7.91
N LYS A 57 9.08 4.83 -6.85
CA LYS A 57 10.16 4.33 -5.98
C LYS A 57 9.66 3.14 -5.16
N LEU A 58 10.48 2.10 -5.13
CA LEU A 58 10.31 1.03 -4.16
C LEU A 58 10.55 1.60 -2.76
N HIS A 59 9.72 1.18 -1.80
CA HIS A 59 10.07 1.42 -0.41
C HIS A 59 11.27 0.55 -0.07
N ARG A 60 12.12 0.98 0.86
CA ARG A 60 13.30 0.21 1.30
C ARG A 60 12.99 -1.26 1.65
N HIS A 61 11.74 -1.55 2.05
CA HIS A 61 11.28 -2.88 2.45
C HIS A 61 10.37 -3.59 1.45
N ASP A 62 10.01 -2.95 0.33
CA ASP A 62 9.27 -3.62 -0.74
C ASP A 62 10.30 -4.32 -1.63
N LYS A 63 10.86 -5.43 -1.13
CA LYS A 63 11.56 -6.37 -2.00
C LYS A 63 10.52 -6.84 -3.02
N ALA A 64 10.82 -6.62 -4.29
CA ALA A 64 10.14 -7.28 -5.38
C ALA A 64 9.99 -8.76 -5.00
N ALA A 65 8.76 -9.25 -4.98
CA ALA A 65 8.55 -10.69 -5.01
C ALA A 65 9.00 -11.12 -6.41
N ASP A 66 10.31 -11.37 -6.55
CA ASP A 66 10.90 -12.12 -7.66
C ASP A 66 10.24 -13.50 -7.65
N LEU A 67 9.44 -13.77 -8.69
CA LEU A 67 9.26 -15.10 -9.24
C LEU A 67 9.30 -15.01 -10.76
#